data_AF-A0A933XIA5-F1
#
_entry.id   AF-A0A933XIA5-F1
#
_cell.length_a   1.000
_cell.length_b   1.000
_cell.length_c   1.000
_cell.angle_alpha   90.00
_cell.angle_beta   90.00
_cell.angle_gamma   90.00
#
_symmetry.space_group_name_H-M   'P 1'
#
loop_
_entity.id
_entity.type
_entity.pdbx_description
1 polymer ?
#
loop_
_entity_poly.entity_id
_entity_poly.type
_entity_poly.pdbx_seq_one_letter_code
_entity_poly.pdbx_strand_id
1 'polypeptide(L)' 'MRKNGIFIAIILFIVTLLYMGSRKEFVPIPADKKHINITDKKICLDCHAPDKEAPLKKEHPPKDQCFECHK' A
#
# COMPACT_ATOMS: atom_id res chain seq x y z
N MET A 1 -31.34 -23.70 -2.20
CA MET A 1 -31.06 -22.78 -1.07
C MET A 1 -29.76 -23.10 -0.32
N ARG A 2 -29.50 -24.36 0.10
CA ARG A 2 -28.29 -24.72 0.87
C ARG A 2 -26.95 -24.39 0.18
N LYS A 3 -26.86 -24.60 -1.15
CA LYS A 3 -25.67 -24.25 -1.95
C LYS A 3 -25.40 -22.74 -1.99
N ASN A 4 -26.46 -21.93 -2.09
CA ASN A 4 -26.38 -20.47 -2.12
C ASN A 4 -25.94 -19.93 -0.74
N GLY A 5 -26.43 -20.53 0.35
CA GLY A 5 -26.00 -20.18 1.71
C GLY A 5 -24.52 -20.43 1.95
N ILE A 6 -23.99 -21.57 1.48
CA ILE A 6 -22.55 -21.89 1.57
C ILE A 6 -21.72 -20.91 0.74
N PHE A 7 -22.18 -20.60 -0.48
CA PHE A 7 -21.49 -19.64 -1.36
C PHE A 7 -21.40 -18.25 -0.72
N ILE A 8 -22.49 -17.74 -0.15
CA ILE A 8 -22.50 -16.45 0.56
C ILE A 8 -21.56 -16.47 1.76
N ALA A 9 -21.55 -17.56 2.54
CA ALA A 9 -20.66 -17.70 3.69
C ALA A 9 -19.17 -17.64 3.28
N ILE A 10 -18.79 -18.28 2.17
CA ILE A 10 -17.42 -18.23 1.64
C ILE A 10 -17.06 -16.80 1.20
N ILE A 11 -17.96 -16.10 0.51
CA ILE A 11 -17.72 -14.71 0.11
C ILE A 11 -17.47 -13.83 1.35
N LEU A 12 -18.35 -13.91 2.34
CA LEU A 12 -18.23 -13.10 3.56
C LEU A 12 -16.93 -13.41 4.31
N PHE A 13 -16.54 -14.68 4.36
CA PHE A 13 -15.28 -15.11 4.96
C PHE A 13 -14.07 -14.48 4.23
N ILE A 14 -14.01 -14.58 2.90
CA ILE A 14 -12.92 -14.00 2.10
C ILE A 14 -12.86 -12.48 2.26
N VAL A 15 -14.00 -11.78 2.15
CA VAL A 15 -14.06 -10.32 2.31
C VAL A 15 -13.58 -9.89 3.70
N THR A 16 -13.97 -10.64 4.73
CA THR A 16 -13.53 -10.35 6.12
C THR A 16 -12.02 -10.49 6.27
N LEU A 17 -11.43 -11.56 5.71
CA LEU A 17 -9.97 -11.76 5.73
C LEU A 17 -9.22 -10.65 4.98
N LEU A 18 -9.70 -10.26 3.80
CA LEU A 18 -9.09 -9.18 3.02
C LEU A 18 -9.19 -7.84 3.75
N TYR A 19 -10.33 -7.55 4.38
CA TYR A 19 -10.53 -6.33 5.15
C TYR A 19 -9.60 -6.25 6.37
N MET A 20 -9.41 -7.36 7.09
CA MET A 20 -8.45 -7.41 8.21
C MET A 20 -7.01 -7.17 7.73
N GLY A 21 -6.61 -7.74 6.59
CA GLY A 21 -5.27 -7.56 6.03
C GLY A 21 -4.99 -6.15 5.49
N SER A 22 -6.04 -5.38 5.14
CA SER A 22 -5.90 -4.05 4.54
C SER A 22 -5.54 -2.94 5.54
N ARG A 23 -5.62 -3.18 6.85
CA ARG A 23 -5.41 -2.14 7.89
C ARG A 23 -3.94 -1.86 8.23
N LYS A 24 -2.99 -2.15 7.33
CA LYS A 24 -1.59 -1.80 7.59
C LYS A 24 -1.46 -0.28 7.67
N GLU A 25 -0.88 0.22 8.75
CA GLU A 25 -0.50 1.62 8.85
C GLU A 25 0.67 1.91 7.90
N PHE A 26 0.56 2.99 7.14
CA PHE A 26 1.59 3.49 6.24
C PHE A 26 2.13 4.80 6.81
N VAL A 27 3.41 5.06 6.55
CA VAL A 27 4.02 6.34 6.95
C VAL A 27 3.55 7.46 6.01
N PRO A 28 3.09 8.61 6.52
CA PRO A 28 2.70 9.73 5.65
C PRO A 28 3.91 10.34 4.95
N ILE A 29 3.67 11.08 3.87
CA ILE A 29 4.73 11.84 3.18
C ILE A 29 5.15 13.01 4.08
N PRO A 30 6.45 13.21 4.35
CA PRO A 30 6.89 14.36 5.15
C PRO A 30 6.46 15.69 4.53
N ALA A 31 5.94 16.61 5.34
CA ALA A 31 5.57 17.96 4.90
C ALA A 31 6.80 18.90 4.84
N ASP A 32 7.87 18.47 4.18
CA ASP A 32 9.12 19.22 4.06
C ASP A 32 9.41 19.69 2.64
N LYS A 33 10.44 20.54 2.48
CA LYS A 33 10.81 21.12 1.19
C LYS A 33 11.28 20.10 0.14
N LYS A 34 11.73 18.91 0.56
CA LYS A 34 12.19 17.85 -0.35
C LYS A 34 11.01 17.05 -0.89
N HIS A 35 9.90 17.00 -0.17
CA HIS A 35 8.74 16.16 -0.50
C HIS A 35 7.51 16.96 -0.97
N ILE A 36 7.47 18.27 -0.70
CA ILE A 36 6.38 19.14 -1.14
C ILE A 36 6.30 19.21 -2.67
N ASN A 37 5.08 19.22 -3.21
CA ASN A 37 4.77 19.30 -4.64
C ASN A 37 5.28 18.14 -5.52
N ILE A 38 5.76 17.02 -4.95
CA ILE A 38 6.05 15.82 -5.74
C ILE A 38 4.74 15.17 -6.17
N THR A 39 4.56 15.04 -7.48
CA THR A 39 3.37 14.40 -8.09
C THR A 39 3.72 13.19 -8.96
N ASP A 40 5.01 12.99 -9.27
CA ASP A 40 5.49 11.84 -10.04
C ASP A 40 6.23 10.86 -9.12
N LYS A 41 5.76 9.61 -9.12
CA LYS A 41 6.38 8.49 -8.42
C LYS A 41 7.84 8.25 -8.80
N LYS A 42 8.24 8.59 -10.03
CA LYS A 42 9.61 8.36 -10.51
C LYS A 42 10.61 9.18 -9.70
N ILE A 43 10.22 10.39 -9.29
CA ILE A 43 11.02 11.28 -8.45
C ILE A 43 11.28 10.64 -7.08
N CYS A 44 10.30 9.91 -6.52
CA CYS A 44 10.48 9.21 -5.25
C CYS A 44 11.63 8.20 -5.32
N LEU A 45 11.81 7.54 -6.47
CA LEU A 45 12.84 6.51 -6.66
C LEU A 45 14.25 7.07 -6.79
N ASP A 46 14.42 8.38 -6.97
CA ASP A 46 15.75 9.00 -6.98
C ASP A 46 16.48 8.81 -5.64
N CYS A 47 15.72 8.78 -4.53
CA CYS A 47 16.22 8.55 -3.18
C CYS A 47 15.76 7.23 -2.55
N HIS A 48 14.63 6.66 -3.00
CA HIS A 48 14.03 5.46 -2.40
C HIS A 48 14.24 4.16 -3.20
N ALA A 49 14.88 4.19 -4.37
CA ALA A 49 15.24 2.95 -5.08
C ALA A 49 16.28 2.11 -4.29
N PRO A 50 16.48 0.82 -4.67
CA PRO A 50 17.59 0.04 -4.15
C PRO A 50 18.91 0.81 -4.27
N ASP A 51 19.75 0.72 -3.24
CA ASP A 51 21.09 1.34 -3.19
C ASP A 51 21.12 2.88 -3.22
N LYS A 52 19.99 3.55 -2.94
CA LYS A 52 19.91 5.00 -2.78
C LYS A 52 20.03 5.43 -1.31
N GLU A 53 19.91 6.73 -1.06
CA GLU A 53 20.07 7.34 0.27
C GLU A 53 19.10 6.76 1.31
N ALA A 54 17.86 6.48 0.92
CA ALA A 54 16.81 6.00 1.83
C ALA A 54 15.96 4.91 1.17
N PRO A 55 16.53 3.73 0.87
CA PRO A 55 15.83 2.70 0.09
C PRO A 55 14.56 2.22 0.79
N LEU A 56 13.57 1.81 -0.01
CA LEU A 56 12.37 1.15 0.52
C LEU A 56 12.75 -0.08 1.37
N LYS A 57 11.97 -0.33 2.43
CA LYS A 57 12.12 -1.53 3.27
C LYS A 57 11.95 -2.80 2.43
N LYS A 58 12.60 -3.90 2.82
CA LYS A 58 12.48 -5.19 2.14
C LYS A 58 11.04 -5.72 2.12
N GLU A 59 10.25 -5.35 3.13
CA GLU A 59 8.85 -5.72 3.28
C GLU A 59 7.90 -4.80 2.49
N HIS A 60 8.43 -3.77 1.81
CA HIS A 60 7.60 -2.88 1.00
C HIS A 60 6.93 -3.71 -0.10
N PRO A 61 5.59 -3.70 -0.17
CA PRO A 61 4.89 -4.47 -1.19
C PRO A 61 5.31 -3.99 -2.59
N PRO A 62 5.30 -4.87 -3.60
CA PRO A 62 5.49 -4.47 -4.99
C PRO A 62 4.27 -3.67 -5.44
N LYS A 63 4.30 -2.38 -5.14
CA LYS A 63 3.33 -1.38 -5.56
C LYS A 63 4.10 -0.13 -5.89
N ASP A 64 4.11 0.21 -7.17
CA ASP A 64 4.66 1.43 -7.73
C ASP A 64 3.64 2.59 -7.63
N GLN A 65 2.65 2.49 -6.75
CA GLN A 65 1.60 3.47 -6.51
C GLN A 65 1.83 4.14 -5.16
N CYS A 66 2.92 4.91 -5.03
CA CYS A 66 3.36 5.50 -3.76
C CYS A 66 2.23 6.26 -3.04
N PHE A 67 1.50 7.09 -3.79
CA PHE A 67 0.47 8.01 -3.26
C PHE A 67 -0.84 7.33 -2.83
N GLU A 68 -1.05 6.05 -3.14
CA GLU A 68 -2.26 5.30 -2.72
C GLU A 68 -2.22 4.99 -1.22
N CYS A 69 -1.02 4.74 -0.70
CA CYS A 69 -0.78 4.43 0.71
C CYS A 69 -0.10 5.59 1.45
N HIS A 70 0.82 6.30 0.80
CA HIS A 70 1.55 7.42 1.40
C HIS A 70 0.86 8.74 1.00
N LYS A 71 0.11 9.33 1.92
CA LYS A 71 -0.58 10.63 1.75
C LYS A 71 0.00 11.67 2.69
#